data_AF-A0A9R0NSZ1-F1
#
_entry.id   AF-A0A9R0NSZ1-F1
#
_cell.length_a   1.000
_cell.length_b   1.000
_cell.length_c   1.000
_cell.angle_alpha   90.00
_cell.angle_beta   90.00
_cell.angle_gamma   90.00
#
_symmetry.space_group_name_H-M   'P 1'
#
loop_
_entity.id
_entity.type
_entity.pdbx_description
1 polymer ?
#
loop_
_entity_poly.entity_id
_entity_poly.type
_entity_poly.pdbx_seq_one_letter_code
_entity_poly.pdbx_strand_id
1 'polypeptide(L)'
;MDYDVLVIGSGFGGSVTALRLTEKGYRVGVLETGRRFADDEFAKTSKRVRKYLWAPALGCFGIQRLTLLKNTFVMSGSGVGGGSLVYANTLYEPPDGFYADPQWAHITDWKAELAPYYDQAKRMLGVVENPATTAADRVLLSVAEDMGIGHTYRRTPVGVYFGQSGVDPFFGGAGPRRSSCTLCGECMTGCRVGAKNTTVKNYLYLAEQAGAVVHPLTTAVSVRPIDGGYAVDTRRTGGRSRRTFTASQVVFSAAALGTQRLLHRMRDTGTLPALSPRLGLLARTNSEAILAARSLRPGTDYTRGVAITSSIHPDAVTHVEPVRYGRGSNLMGLLATVLVDGSPGRRRWVLGLRELFSGRTAGRWIRGRRWARRTGGWRRWLLDVRSSRRKHREPCGCH
;
A
#
# COMPACT_ATOMS: atom_id res chain seq x y z
N MET A 1 9.96 -17.17 -28.07
CA MET A 1 9.68 -16.40 -26.84
C MET A 1 9.34 -17.35 -25.71
N ASP A 2 9.91 -17.13 -24.51
CA ASP A 2 9.56 -17.88 -23.29
C ASP A 2 8.09 -17.69 -22.90
N TYR A 3 7.59 -16.46 -23.06
CA TYR A 3 6.22 -16.07 -22.76
C TYR A 3 5.62 -15.25 -23.90
N ASP A 4 4.29 -15.25 -24.01
CA ASP A 4 3.62 -14.30 -24.90
C ASP A 4 3.57 -12.93 -24.20
N VAL A 5 3.29 -12.93 -22.89
CA VAL A 5 3.34 -11.73 -22.04
C VAL A 5 4.11 -11.97 -20.75
N LEU A 6 5.07 -11.09 -20.46
CA LEU A 6 5.83 -11.09 -19.22
C LEU A 6 5.48 -9.87 -18.36
N VAL A 7 4.92 -10.11 -17.17
CA VAL A 7 4.51 -9.07 -16.23
C VAL A 7 5.60 -8.86 -15.18
N ILE A 8 6.06 -7.62 -15.01
CA ILE A 8 7.07 -7.25 -14.00
C ILE A 8 6.36 -6.76 -12.75
N GLY A 9 6.28 -7.59 -11.71
CA GLY A 9 5.65 -7.31 -10.43
C GLY A 9 4.30 -8.02 -10.26
N SER A 10 4.06 -8.55 -9.05
CA SER A 10 2.89 -9.39 -8.74
C SER A 10 1.83 -8.71 -7.85
N GLY A 11 1.85 -7.37 -7.81
CA GLY A 11 0.88 -6.56 -7.06
C GLY A 11 -0.53 -6.56 -7.67
N PHE A 12 -1.37 -5.59 -7.29
CA PHE A 12 -2.74 -5.46 -7.82
C PHE A 12 -2.77 -5.43 -9.35
N GLY A 13 -2.08 -4.48 -9.99
CA GLY A 13 -2.04 -4.40 -11.45
C GLY A 13 -1.52 -5.68 -12.10
N GLY A 14 -0.39 -6.21 -11.61
CA GLY A 14 0.25 -7.37 -12.22
C GLY A 14 -0.55 -8.66 -12.08
N SER A 15 -1.20 -8.88 -10.94
CA SER A 15 -2.06 -10.05 -10.73
C SER A 15 -3.36 -9.99 -11.56
N VAL A 16 -3.97 -8.81 -11.69
CA VAL A 16 -5.12 -8.61 -12.57
C VAL A 16 -4.73 -8.87 -14.02
N THR A 17 -3.64 -8.24 -14.49
CA THR A 17 -3.10 -8.47 -15.84
C THR A 17 -2.81 -9.95 -16.08
N ALA A 18 -2.16 -10.63 -15.14
CA ALA A 18 -1.84 -12.05 -15.29
C ALA A 18 -3.09 -12.91 -15.44
N LEU A 19 -4.12 -12.70 -14.60
CA LEU A 19 -5.37 -13.45 -14.71
C LEU A 19 -6.04 -13.21 -16.06
N ARG A 20 -6.25 -11.94 -16.43
CA ARG A 20 -7.01 -11.59 -17.65
C ARG A 20 -6.34 -12.06 -18.93
N LEU A 21 -5.02 -12.07 -18.98
CA LEU A 21 -4.28 -12.59 -20.14
C LEU A 21 -4.28 -14.11 -20.17
N THR A 22 -4.18 -14.76 -19.02
CA THR A 22 -4.22 -16.23 -18.95
C THR A 22 -5.62 -16.76 -19.32
N GLU A 23 -6.69 -16.07 -18.90
CA GLU A 23 -8.08 -16.36 -19.31
C GLU A 23 -8.28 -16.26 -20.84
N LYS A 24 -7.46 -15.45 -21.53
CA LYS A 24 -7.45 -15.34 -22.99
C LYS A 24 -6.55 -16.39 -23.68
N GLY A 25 -5.92 -17.28 -22.92
CA GLY A 25 -5.06 -18.34 -23.46
C GLY A 25 -3.60 -17.93 -23.73
N TYR A 26 -3.16 -16.74 -23.30
CA TYR A 26 -1.77 -16.36 -23.43
C TYR A 26 -0.88 -17.11 -22.45
N ARG A 27 0.36 -17.45 -22.86
CA ARG A 27 1.40 -17.95 -21.96
C ARG A 27 1.98 -16.79 -21.16
N VAL A 28 1.64 -16.70 -19.88
CA VAL A 28 1.99 -15.57 -19.01
C VAL A 28 3.06 -15.92 -17.98
N GLY A 29 4.11 -15.10 -17.92
CA GLY A 29 5.10 -15.11 -16.85
C GLY A 29 4.95 -13.90 -15.93
N VAL A 30 5.20 -14.05 -14.64
CA VAL A 30 5.20 -12.95 -13.67
C VAL A 30 6.51 -12.91 -12.90
N LEU A 31 7.29 -11.83 -13.03
CA LEU A 31 8.54 -11.65 -12.29
C LEU A 31 8.29 -10.91 -10.99
N GLU A 32 8.59 -11.54 -9.85
CA GLU A 32 8.46 -10.91 -8.54
C GLU A 32 9.79 -10.83 -7.81
N THR A 33 10.16 -9.62 -7.38
CA THR A 33 11.40 -9.39 -6.64
C THR A 33 11.38 -10.03 -5.25
N GLY A 34 10.23 -10.05 -4.58
CA GLY A 34 10.05 -10.69 -3.28
C GLY A 34 9.84 -12.20 -3.36
N ARG A 35 9.88 -12.85 -2.19
CA ARG A 35 9.58 -14.28 -2.08
C ARG A 35 8.08 -14.54 -1.98
N ARG A 36 7.68 -15.79 -2.17
CA ARG A 36 6.34 -16.27 -1.78
C ARG A 36 6.31 -16.51 -0.27
N PHE A 37 5.15 -16.26 0.35
CA PHE A 37 4.90 -16.50 1.76
C PHE A 37 3.69 -17.40 1.91
N ALA A 38 3.79 -18.45 2.72
CA ALA A 38 2.63 -19.07 3.34
C ALA A 38 2.13 -18.22 4.52
N ASP A 39 0.88 -18.42 4.93
CA ASP A 39 0.23 -17.60 5.96
C ASP A 39 0.97 -17.65 7.31
N ASP A 40 1.56 -18.79 7.68
CA ASP A 40 2.29 -18.99 8.94
C ASP A 40 3.72 -18.41 8.91
N GLU A 41 4.24 -18.08 7.73
CA GLU A 41 5.58 -17.54 7.54
C GLU A 41 5.69 -16.04 7.82
N PHE A 42 4.56 -15.31 7.82
CA PHE A 42 4.57 -13.87 8.12
C PHE A 42 5.08 -13.60 9.53
N ALA A 43 5.68 -12.41 9.71
CA ALA A 43 6.27 -12.04 10.99
C ALA A 43 5.19 -11.93 12.09
N LYS A 44 5.27 -12.78 13.12
CA LYS A 44 4.39 -12.70 14.31
C LYS A 44 4.32 -11.30 14.93
N THR A 45 5.43 -10.54 14.85
CA THR A 45 5.48 -9.13 15.26
C THR A 45 6.48 -8.38 14.39
N SER A 46 6.33 -7.06 14.30
CA SER A 46 7.28 -6.19 13.59
C SER A 46 8.70 -6.19 14.20
N LYS A 47 8.91 -6.73 15.41
CA LYS A 47 10.25 -6.88 16.02
C LYS A 47 11.12 -7.91 15.34
N ARG A 48 10.53 -8.85 14.59
CA ARG A 48 11.27 -9.83 13.79
C ARG A 48 11.77 -9.19 12.51
N VAL A 49 12.70 -8.24 12.63
CA VAL A 49 13.14 -7.32 11.56
C VAL A 49 13.49 -8.07 10.28
N ARG A 50 14.26 -9.17 10.36
CA ARG A 50 14.63 -9.99 9.18
C ARG A 50 13.45 -10.60 8.43
N LYS A 51 12.34 -10.90 9.14
CA LYS A 51 11.10 -11.46 8.57
C LYS A 51 10.06 -10.39 8.20
N TYR A 52 10.17 -9.19 8.77
CA TYR A 52 9.21 -8.10 8.53
C TYR A 52 9.69 -7.11 7.47
N LEU A 53 10.94 -6.64 7.57
CA LEU A 53 11.48 -5.65 6.66
C LEU A 53 12.06 -6.29 5.39
N TRP A 54 11.95 -5.56 4.29
CA TRP A 54 12.58 -5.85 3.02
C TRP A 54 13.88 -5.06 2.88
N ALA A 55 15.01 -5.74 3.06
CA ALA A 55 16.35 -5.24 2.77
C ALA A 55 17.27 -6.42 2.39
N PRO A 56 17.18 -6.94 1.15
CA PRO A 56 17.90 -8.15 0.74
C PRO A 56 19.42 -8.10 0.94
N ALA A 57 20.03 -6.94 0.77
CA ALA A 57 21.46 -6.73 1.01
C ALA A 57 21.87 -6.97 2.49
N LEU A 58 20.90 -6.88 3.41
CA LEU A 58 21.08 -7.15 4.85
C LEU A 58 20.50 -8.52 5.24
N GLY A 59 20.15 -9.38 4.27
CA GLY A 59 19.52 -10.67 4.54
C GLY A 59 18.09 -10.57 5.09
N CYS A 60 17.40 -9.45 4.85
CA CYS A 60 16.02 -9.21 5.26
C CYS A 60 15.08 -9.37 4.06
N PHE A 61 14.20 -10.37 4.09
CA PHE A 61 13.28 -10.72 2.99
C PHE A 61 11.81 -10.68 3.42
N GLY A 62 11.46 -9.75 4.31
CA GLY A 62 10.09 -9.55 4.77
C GLY A 62 9.21 -8.75 3.81
N ILE A 63 7.94 -8.60 4.16
CA ILE A 63 6.95 -7.97 3.27
C ILE A 63 7.00 -6.44 3.23
N GLN A 64 7.54 -5.78 4.27
CA GLN A 64 7.51 -4.33 4.40
C GLN A 64 8.78 -3.71 3.83
N ARG A 65 8.67 -3.05 2.68
CA ARG A 65 9.72 -2.19 2.14
C ARG A 65 9.51 -0.76 2.59
N LEU A 66 10.59 -0.16 3.05
CA LEU A 66 10.64 1.24 3.48
C LEU A 66 11.64 1.96 2.59
N THR A 67 11.19 2.99 1.86
CA THR A 67 12.08 3.81 1.02
C THR A 67 12.04 5.25 1.49
N LEU A 68 13.17 5.74 1.97
CA LEU A 68 13.37 7.16 2.23
C LEU A 68 13.70 7.89 0.92
N LEU A 69 12.91 8.92 0.61
CA LEU A 69 13.20 9.93 -0.40
C LEU A 69 13.53 11.25 0.30
N LYS A 70 14.00 12.25 -0.44
CA LYS A 70 14.47 13.54 0.12
C LYS A 70 13.50 14.16 1.14
N ASN A 71 12.20 14.14 0.83
CA ASN A 71 11.16 14.81 1.63
C ASN A 71 9.99 13.89 2.00
N THR A 72 10.06 12.59 1.71
CA THR A 72 8.94 11.67 1.94
C THR A 72 9.41 10.25 2.19
N PHE A 73 8.58 9.45 2.84
CA PHE A 73 8.86 8.07 3.18
C PHE A 73 7.80 7.18 2.55
N VAL A 74 8.22 6.29 1.65
CA VAL A 74 7.31 5.43 0.90
C VAL A 74 7.32 4.03 1.51
N MET A 75 6.16 3.61 2.00
CA MET A 75 5.90 2.25 2.46
C MET A 75 5.31 1.42 1.32
N SER A 76 5.89 0.25 1.04
CA SER A 76 5.42 -0.64 -0.03
C SER A 76 5.57 -2.11 0.34
N GLY A 77 4.81 -2.98 -0.34
CA GLY A 77 4.91 -4.43 -0.18
C GLY A 77 6.04 -5.03 -1.01
N SER A 78 6.63 -6.13 -0.54
CA SER A 78 7.59 -6.95 -1.28
C SER A 78 7.33 -8.43 -1.06
N GLY A 79 7.04 -9.15 -2.12
CA GLY A 79 6.61 -10.54 -2.03
C GLY A 79 5.63 -10.88 -3.14
N VAL A 80 5.39 -12.15 -3.36
CA VAL A 80 4.35 -12.59 -4.30
C VAL A 80 2.99 -12.11 -3.79
N GLY A 81 2.38 -11.19 -4.55
CA GLY A 81 1.18 -10.42 -4.15
C GLY A 81 1.44 -8.93 -3.90
N GLY A 82 2.69 -8.51 -3.79
CA GLY A 82 3.10 -7.11 -3.66
C GLY A 82 2.44 -6.39 -2.48
N GLY A 83 1.87 -5.21 -2.75
CA GLY A 83 1.23 -4.35 -1.74
C GLY A 83 0.05 -5.00 -1.01
N SER A 84 -0.63 -5.98 -1.62
CA SER A 84 -1.78 -6.66 -0.99
C SER A 84 -1.38 -7.39 0.29
N LEU A 85 -0.12 -7.80 0.43
CA LEU A 85 0.40 -8.46 1.63
C LEU A 85 0.42 -7.53 2.85
N VAL A 86 0.63 -6.22 2.64
CA VAL A 86 0.96 -5.26 3.71
C VAL A 86 -0.04 -4.11 3.85
N TYR A 87 -0.93 -3.86 2.89
CA TYR A 87 -1.92 -2.78 2.99
C TYR A 87 -3.01 -3.04 4.05
N ALA A 88 -3.76 -2.00 4.41
CA ALA A 88 -4.75 -2.04 5.50
C ALA A 88 -6.13 -2.60 5.11
N ASN A 89 -6.35 -2.94 3.84
CA ASN A 89 -7.60 -3.47 3.27
C ASN A 89 -8.73 -2.49 2.98
N THR A 90 -8.54 -1.18 3.10
CA THR A 90 -9.61 -0.24 2.74
C THR A 90 -9.76 -0.12 1.23
N LEU A 91 -11.00 -0.19 0.75
CA LEU A 91 -11.35 -0.31 -0.67
C LEU A 91 -12.45 0.68 -1.04
N TYR A 92 -12.13 1.97 -0.92
CA TYR A 92 -13.01 3.06 -1.34
C TYR A 92 -12.99 3.25 -2.85
N GLU A 93 -14.14 3.61 -3.40
CA GLU A 93 -14.20 4.24 -4.71
C GLU A 93 -13.88 5.72 -4.60
N PRO A 94 -13.23 6.31 -5.61
CA PRO A 94 -13.02 7.75 -5.67
C PRO A 94 -14.35 8.52 -5.65
N PRO A 95 -14.40 9.71 -5.03
CA PRO A 95 -15.58 10.59 -5.07
C PRO A 95 -15.72 11.27 -6.46
N ASP A 96 -16.85 11.91 -6.71
CA ASP A 96 -17.17 12.55 -8.00
C ASP A 96 -16.13 13.56 -8.48
N GLY A 97 -15.46 14.26 -7.54
CA GLY A 97 -14.38 15.19 -7.87
C GLY A 97 -13.18 14.54 -8.56
N PHE A 98 -12.95 13.23 -8.39
CA PHE A 98 -11.93 12.49 -9.14
C PHE A 98 -12.33 12.34 -10.60
N TYR A 99 -13.56 11.91 -10.89
CA TYR A 99 -14.00 11.69 -12.27
C TYR A 99 -14.12 13.00 -13.06
N ALA A 100 -14.50 14.08 -12.37
CA ALA A 100 -14.67 15.41 -12.94
C ALA A 100 -13.40 16.29 -12.92
N ASP A 101 -12.21 15.76 -12.58
CA ASP A 101 -10.97 16.54 -12.60
C ASP A 101 -10.67 17.06 -14.02
N PRO A 102 -10.49 18.38 -14.21
CA PRO A 102 -10.16 18.97 -15.52
C PRO A 102 -8.96 18.33 -16.24
N GLN A 103 -8.05 17.68 -15.50
CA GLN A 103 -6.91 16.95 -16.06
C GLN A 103 -7.30 15.83 -17.02
N TRP A 104 -8.48 15.21 -16.86
CA TRP A 104 -8.91 14.08 -17.69
C TRP A 104 -10.41 14.01 -17.97
N ALA A 105 -11.24 14.83 -17.33
CA ALA A 105 -12.70 14.82 -17.52
C ALA A 105 -13.15 15.10 -18.97
N HIS A 106 -12.28 15.73 -19.79
CA HIS A 106 -12.55 15.99 -21.19
C HIS A 106 -12.32 14.78 -22.12
N ILE A 107 -11.76 13.67 -21.61
CA ILE A 107 -11.44 12.49 -22.41
C ILE A 107 -12.68 11.61 -22.61
N THR A 108 -13.45 11.38 -21.55
CA THR A 108 -14.58 10.45 -21.51
C THR A 108 -15.37 10.64 -20.20
N ASP A 109 -16.56 10.06 -20.09
CA ASP A 109 -17.23 9.89 -18.80
C ASP A 109 -16.56 8.77 -18.02
N TRP A 110 -15.54 9.13 -17.24
CA TRP A 110 -14.77 8.17 -16.45
C TRP A 110 -15.60 7.43 -15.40
N LYS A 111 -16.69 8.03 -14.90
CA LYS A 111 -17.52 7.37 -13.89
C LYS A 111 -18.28 6.22 -14.54
N ALA A 112 -18.88 6.46 -15.70
CA ALA A 112 -19.55 5.42 -16.49
C ALA A 112 -18.55 4.37 -17.00
N GLU A 113 -17.41 4.80 -17.56
CA GLU A 113 -16.41 3.90 -18.13
C GLU A 113 -15.77 2.98 -17.08
N LEU A 114 -15.50 3.49 -15.88
CA LEU A 114 -14.87 2.72 -14.80
C LEU A 114 -15.85 1.89 -13.96
N ALA A 115 -17.14 2.21 -13.98
CA ALA A 115 -18.17 1.51 -13.19
C ALA A 115 -18.11 -0.03 -13.28
N PRO A 116 -18.10 -0.67 -14.47
CA PRO A 116 -18.05 -2.13 -14.56
C PRO A 116 -16.74 -2.72 -13.98
N TYR A 117 -15.63 -1.99 -14.07
CA TYR A 117 -14.35 -2.44 -13.54
C TYR A 117 -14.28 -2.30 -12.02
N TYR A 118 -14.89 -1.27 -11.44
CA TYR A 118 -15.03 -1.14 -9.99
C TYR A 118 -15.92 -2.23 -9.41
N ASP A 119 -17.05 -2.51 -10.06
CA ASP A 119 -17.95 -3.59 -9.69
C ASP A 119 -17.24 -4.97 -9.73
N GLN A 120 -16.50 -5.24 -10.81
CA GLN A 120 -15.65 -6.43 -10.89
C GLN A 120 -14.57 -6.47 -9.80
N ALA A 121 -13.88 -5.36 -9.54
CA ALA A 121 -12.86 -5.28 -8.51
C ALA A 121 -13.43 -5.52 -7.11
N LYS A 122 -14.63 -4.96 -6.81
CA LYS A 122 -15.35 -5.17 -5.55
C LYS A 122 -15.67 -6.64 -5.32
N ARG A 123 -16.20 -7.33 -6.33
CA ARG A 123 -16.44 -8.79 -6.26
C ARG A 123 -15.15 -9.57 -6.03
N MET A 124 -14.12 -9.33 -6.85
CA MET A 124 -12.85 -10.07 -6.78
C MET A 124 -12.11 -9.87 -5.45
N LEU A 125 -12.18 -8.66 -4.89
CA LEU A 125 -11.57 -8.34 -3.60
C LEU A 125 -12.46 -8.74 -2.42
N GLY A 126 -13.74 -9.09 -2.67
CA GLY A 126 -14.68 -9.48 -1.63
C GLY A 126 -15.00 -8.32 -0.69
N VAL A 127 -15.29 -7.16 -1.26
CA VAL A 127 -15.54 -5.92 -0.49
C VAL A 127 -16.81 -6.07 0.34
N VAL A 128 -16.66 -5.92 1.65
CA VAL A 128 -17.76 -5.86 2.61
C VAL A 128 -17.54 -4.70 3.58
N GLU A 129 -18.61 -4.20 4.20
CA GLU A 129 -18.44 -3.25 5.29
C GLU A 129 -17.87 -3.95 6.53
N ASN A 130 -16.91 -3.30 7.20
CA ASN A 130 -16.37 -3.82 8.45
C ASN A 130 -17.51 -3.97 9.50
N PRO A 131 -17.74 -5.16 10.08
CA PRO A 131 -18.83 -5.37 11.03
C PRO A 131 -18.51 -4.91 12.45
N ALA A 132 -17.23 -4.69 12.78
CA ALA A 132 -16.78 -4.48 14.15
C ALA A 132 -16.74 -3.00 14.55
N THR A 133 -17.29 -2.69 15.72
CA THR A 133 -17.05 -1.42 16.43
C THR A 133 -16.00 -1.61 17.52
N THR A 134 -15.01 -0.74 17.55
CA THR A 134 -13.84 -0.78 18.44
C THR A 134 -13.75 0.47 19.31
N ALA A 135 -12.83 0.49 20.27
CA ALA A 135 -12.63 1.67 21.12
C ALA A 135 -12.21 2.90 20.32
N ALA A 136 -11.43 2.73 19.25
CA ALA A 136 -11.04 3.83 18.37
C ALA A 136 -12.23 4.39 17.59
N ASP A 137 -13.18 3.52 17.21
CA ASP A 137 -14.38 3.93 16.48
C ASP A 137 -15.28 4.83 17.32
N ARG A 138 -15.46 4.50 18.61
CA ARG A 138 -16.25 5.31 19.54
C ARG A 138 -15.63 6.68 19.77
N VAL A 139 -14.30 6.74 19.87
CA VAL A 139 -13.57 8.01 19.99
C VAL A 139 -13.73 8.82 18.70
N LEU A 140 -13.59 8.20 17.52
CA LEU A 140 -13.75 8.90 16.26
C LEU A 140 -15.15 9.48 16.08
N LEU A 141 -16.18 8.70 16.41
CA LEU A 141 -17.57 9.13 16.33
C LEU A 141 -17.84 10.30 17.27
N SER A 142 -17.42 10.21 18.54
CA SER A 142 -17.56 11.31 19.51
C SER A 142 -16.87 12.59 19.03
N VAL A 143 -15.65 12.48 18.47
CA VAL A 143 -14.96 13.65 17.89
C VAL A 143 -15.75 14.23 16.71
N ALA A 144 -16.33 13.38 15.86
CA ALA A 144 -17.14 13.84 14.74
C ALA A 144 -18.44 14.53 15.20
N GLU A 145 -19.09 14.00 16.23
CA GLU A 145 -20.28 14.60 16.85
C GLU A 145 -19.95 15.96 17.46
N ASP A 146 -18.86 16.06 18.24
CA ASP A 146 -18.38 17.32 18.82
C ASP A 146 -18.07 18.39 17.76
N MET A 147 -17.61 17.94 16.59
CA MET A 147 -17.33 18.80 15.43
C MET A 147 -18.57 19.12 14.57
N GLY A 148 -19.75 18.58 14.90
CA GLY A 148 -20.98 18.75 14.11
C GLY A 148 -21.01 17.97 12.79
N ILE A 149 -20.09 17.03 12.57
CA ILE A 149 -19.89 16.24 11.34
C ILE A 149 -20.17 14.75 11.55
N GLY A 150 -20.89 14.38 12.61
CA GLY A 150 -21.20 12.99 12.96
C GLY A 150 -21.86 12.22 11.80
N HIS A 151 -22.64 12.91 10.95
CA HIS A 151 -23.27 12.35 9.76
C HIS A 151 -22.27 11.85 8.69
N THR A 152 -20.99 12.25 8.75
CA THR A 152 -19.93 11.77 7.84
C THR A 152 -19.25 10.50 8.32
N TYR A 153 -19.54 10.07 9.55
CA TYR A 153 -19.01 8.84 10.11
C TYR A 153 -19.55 7.63 9.34
N ARG A 154 -18.63 6.75 8.92
CA ARG A 154 -18.97 5.51 8.23
C ARG A 154 -18.01 4.40 8.59
N ARG A 155 -18.50 3.17 8.46
CA ARG A 155 -17.64 1.99 8.50
C ARG A 155 -16.86 1.86 7.19
N THR A 156 -15.67 1.28 7.27
CA THR A 156 -14.80 1.16 6.10
C THR A 156 -15.22 -0.03 5.22
N PRO A 157 -15.26 0.12 3.90
CA PRO A 157 -15.31 -1.01 2.98
C PRO A 157 -13.96 -1.74 2.99
N VAL A 158 -13.97 -3.04 3.25
CA VAL A 158 -12.75 -3.84 3.44
C VAL A 158 -12.75 -5.16 2.67
N GLY A 159 -11.57 -5.56 2.18
CA GLY A 159 -11.34 -6.87 1.55
C GLY A 159 -10.96 -7.95 2.57
N VAL A 160 -11.88 -8.26 3.50
CA VAL A 160 -11.65 -9.19 4.62
C VAL A 160 -12.85 -10.12 4.79
N TYR A 161 -12.58 -11.41 4.95
CA TYR A 161 -13.61 -12.40 5.17
C TYR A 161 -14.01 -12.50 6.66
N PHE A 162 -15.30 -12.36 6.93
CA PHE A 162 -15.88 -12.47 8.28
C PHE A 162 -16.86 -13.65 8.43
N GLY A 163 -17.08 -14.43 7.36
CA GLY A 163 -17.99 -15.58 7.39
C GLY A 163 -17.38 -16.82 8.03
N GLN A 164 -18.02 -17.98 7.83
CA GLN A 164 -17.57 -19.26 8.37
C GLN A 164 -16.31 -19.76 7.65
N SER A 165 -15.29 -20.16 8.41
CA SER A 165 -14.07 -20.77 7.87
C SER A 165 -14.38 -22.03 7.09
N GLY A 166 -13.74 -22.24 5.94
CA GLY A 166 -13.99 -23.41 5.10
C GLY A 166 -13.54 -23.21 3.65
N VAL A 167 -14.41 -23.62 2.74
CA VAL A 167 -14.23 -23.50 1.28
C VAL A 167 -14.15 -22.03 0.85
N ASP A 168 -13.69 -21.79 -0.38
CA ASP A 168 -13.60 -20.44 -0.92
C ASP A 168 -14.99 -19.79 -1.09
N PRO A 169 -15.26 -18.66 -0.40
CA PRO A 169 -16.53 -17.98 -0.45
C PRO A 169 -16.63 -16.97 -1.61
N PHE A 170 -15.54 -16.72 -2.36
CA PHE A 170 -15.49 -15.61 -3.32
C PHE A 170 -15.68 -16.06 -4.77
N PHE A 171 -15.23 -17.26 -5.13
CA PHE A 171 -15.15 -17.73 -6.53
C PHE A 171 -15.85 -19.07 -6.71
N GLY A 172 -16.94 -19.32 -5.97
CA GLY A 172 -17.71 -20.56 -6.09
C GLY A 172 -16.91 -21.82 -5.76
N GLY A 173 -15.93 -21.72 -4.86
CA GLY A 173 -15.05 -22.83 -4.50
C GLY A 173 -13.77 -22.95 -5.33
N ALA A 174 -13.62 -22.16 -6.41
CA ALA A 174 -12.42 -22.21 -7.25
C ALA A 174 -11.18 -21.57 -6.59
N GLY A 175 -11.35 -20.71 -5.59
CA GLY A 175 -10.25 -20.11 -4.84
C GLY A 175 -9.71 -21.00 -3.71
N PRO A 176 -8.69 -20.54 -2.97
CA PRO A 176 -8.20 -21.25 -1.81
C PRO A 176 -9.17 -21.14 -0.63
N ARG A 177 -9.15 -22.13 0.27
CA ARG A 177 -9.85 -22.09 1.56
C ARG A 177 -9.62 -20.78 2.32
N ARG A 178 -10.61 -20.38 3.12
CA ARG A 178 -10.59 -19.15 3.92
C ARG A 178 -10.88 -19.42 5.39
N SER A 179 -10.33 -18.55 6.23
CA SER A 179 -10.63 -18.51 7.66
C SER A 179 -11.29 -17.18 8.01
N SER A 180 -12.20 -17.19 8.98
CA SER A 180 -12.82 -15.97 9.49
C SER A 180 -11.82 -15.03 10.16
N CYS A 181 -12.02 -13.73 10.03
CA CYS A 181 -11.20 -12.72 10.69
C CYS A 181 -11.38 -12.75 12.21
N THR A 182 -10.26 -12.79 12.94
CA THR A 182 -10.25 -12.75 14.42
C THR A 182 -10.10 -11.33 14.99
N LEU A 183 -10.15 -10.30 14.14
CA LEU A 183 -9.99 -8.89 14.55
C LEU A 183 -8.68 -8.61 15.30
N CYS A 184 -7.58 -9.23 14.88
CA CYS A 184 -6.28 -9.16 15.56
C CYS A 184 -5.43 -7.91 15.27
N GLY A 185 -5.85 -7.05 14.32
CA GLY A 185 -5.12 -5.83 13.93
C GLY A 185 -3.84 -6.08 13.11
N GLU A 186 -3.57 -7.31 12.68
CA GLU A 186 -2.30 -7.69 12.02
C GLU A 186 -2.32 -7.53 10.48
N CYS A 187 -3.30 -6.82 9.93
CA CYS A 187 -3.47 -6.70 8.47
C CYS A 187 -2.21 -6.17 7.75
N MET A 188 -1.49 -5.25 8.39
CA MET A 188 -0.30 -4.61 7.84
C MET A 188 1.02 -5.33 8.17
N THR A 189 0.97 -6.44 8.92
CA THR A 189 2.12 -7.31 9.18
C THR A 189 2.06 -8.64 8.44
N GLY A 190 1.06 -8.80 7.57
CA GLY A 190 0.72 -10.06 6.91
C GLY A 190 -0.36 -10.80 7.70
N CYS A 191 -1.47 -11.13 7.04
CA CYS A 191 -2.59 -11.82 7.69
C CYS A 191 -2.29 -13.31 7.85
N ARG A 192 -1.91 -13.71 9.06
CA ARG A 192 -1.58 -15.12 9.39
C ARG A 192 -2.78 -16.03 9.57
N VAL A 193 -3.96 -15.45 9.77
CA VAL A 193 -5.22 -16.18 9.98
C VAL A 193 -5.78 -16.68 8.66
N GLY A 194 -5.52 -15.94 7.59
CA GLY A 194 -5.98 -16.25 6.24
C GLY A 194 -7.27 -15.55 5.81
N ALA A 195 -7.79 -14.62 6.62
CA ALA A 195 -9.02 -13.86 6.36
C ALA A 195 -8.89 -12.73 5.33
N LYS A 196 -7.68 -12.20 5.14
CA LYS A 196 -7.41 -11.09 4.20
C LYS A 196 -7.42 -11.61 2.76
N ASN A 197 -8.28 -11.04 1.90
CA ASN A 197 -8.40 -11.49 0.51
C ASN A 197 -7.30 -10.87 -0.38
N THR A 198 -6.05 -11.26 -0.12
CA THR A 198 -4.86 -10.77 -0.83
C THR A 198 -4.81 -11.23 -2.28
N THR A 199 -3.96 -10.61 -3.10
CA THR A 199 -3.83 -10.98 -4.52
C THR A 199 -3.35 -12.40 -4.74
N VAL A 200 -2.53 -12.94 -3.83
CA VAL A 200 -2.10 -14.35 -3.79
C VAL A 200 -3.23 -15.35 -3.54
N LYS A 201 -4.41 -14.84 -3.16
CA LYS A 201 -5.57 -15.61 -2.75
C LYS A 201 -6.76 -15.41 -3.70
N ASN A 202 -6.74 -14.37 -4.53
CA ASN A 202 -7.73 -14.14 -5.58
C ASN A 202 -7.07 -14.15 -6.97
N TYR A 203 -6.87 -13.00 -7.61
CA TYR A 203 -6.37 -12.84 -8.97
C TYR A 203 -5.15 -13.72 -9.28
N LEU A 204 -4.10 -13.66 -8.46
CA LEU A 204 -2.88 -14.41 -8.75
C LEU A 204 -3.05 -15.90 -8.51
N TYR A 205 -3.87 -16.30 -7.53
CA TYR A 205 -4.19 -17.71 -7.31
C TYR A 205 -4.88 -18.30 -8.55
N LEU A 206 -5.94 -17.63 -9.02
CA LEU A 206 -6.69 -18.06 -10.20
C LEU A 206 -5.82 -18.02 -11.46
N ALA A 207 -4.95 -17.02 -11.60
CA ALA A 207 -4.02 -16.95 -12.72
C ALA A 207 -3.07 -18.16 -12.76
N GLU A 208 -2.51 -18.55 -11.61
CA GLU A 208 -1.65 -19.73 -11.50
C GLU A 208 -2.43 -21.04 -11.76
N GLN A 209 -3.67 -21.15 -11.27
CA GLN A 209 -4.54 -22.29 -11.59
C GLN A 209 -4.84 -22.39 -13.09
N ALA A 210 -4.91 -21.25 -13.78
CA ALA A 210 -5.12 -21.18 -15.22
C ALA A 210 -3.81 -21.31 -16.04
N GLY A 211 -2.64 -21.45 -15.40
CA GLY A 211 -1.36 -21.72 -16.07
C GLY A 211 -0.33 -20.58 -16.07
N ALA A 212 -0.61 -19.43 -15.45
CA ALA A 212 0.39 -18.37 -15.29
C ALA A 212 1.56 -18.84 -14.40
N VAL A 213 2.79 -18.48 -14.75
CA VAL A 213 3.99 -18.90 -14.00
C VAL A 213 4.60 -17.72 -13.26
N VAL A 214 4.61 -17.77 -11.92
CA VAL A 214 5.25 -16.76 -11.07
C VAL A 214 6.69 -17.14 -10.76
N HIS A 215 7.63 -16.22 -11.00
CA HIS A 215 9.06 -16.34 -10.69
C HIS A 215 9.40 -15.50 -9.46
N PRO A 216 9.32 -16.05 -8.23
CA PRO A 216 9.67 -15.33 -7.01
C PRO A 216 11.19 -15.12 -6.88
N LEU A 217 11.57 -14.06 -6.16
CA LEU A 217 12.96 -13.67 -5.93
C LEU A 217 13.73 -13.44 -7.25
N THR A 218 13.05 -12.82 -8.22
CA THR A 218 13.56 -12.46 -9.54
C THR A 218 13.34 -10.97 -9.78
N THR A 219 14.44 -10.20 -9.76
CA THR A 219 14.41 -8.75 -10.02
C THR A 219 14.71 -8.47 -11.48
N ALA A 220 13.75 -7.92 -12.21
CA ALA A 220 14.00 -7.30 -13.52
C ALA A 220 14.91 -6.08 -13.36
N VAL A 221 15.94 -6.01 -14.21
CA VAL A 221 16.96 -4.93 -14.17
C VAL A 221 17.04 -4.13 -15.46
N SER A 222 16.60 -4.71 -16.59
CA SER A 222 16.54 -4.09 -17.91
C SER A 222 15.48 -4.78 -18.77
N VAL A 223 14.92 -4.03 -19.73
CA VAL A 223 14.01 -4.51 -20.77
C VAL A 223 14.50 -3.90 -22.08
N ARG A 224 14.89 -4.75 -23.03
CA ARG A 224 15.45 -4.36 -24.32
C ARG A 224 14.56 -4.84 -25.45
N PRO A 225 14.30 -4.02 -26.47
CA PRO A 225 13.66 -4.51 -27.68
C PRO A 225 14.57 -5.54 -28.36
N ILE A 226 13.97 -6.58 -28.91
CA ILE A 226 14.59 -7.58 -29.77
C ILE A 226 13.66 -7.81 -30.97
N ASP A 227 14.11 -8.56 -31.97
CA ASP A 227 13.23 -8.93 -33.07
C ASP A 227 12.01 -9.73 -32.54
N GLY A 228 10.81 -9.30 -32.93
CA GLY A 228 9.54 -9.89 -32.50
C GLY A 228 9.13 -9.68 -31.04
N GLY A 229 9.82 -8.86 -30.23
CA GLY A 229 9.41 -8.58 -28.85
C GLY A 229 10.46 -7.93 -27.95
N TYR A 230 10.61 -8.47 -26.74
CA TYR A 230 11.49 -7.92 -25.70
C TYR A 230 12.29 -9.01 -24.98
N ALA A 231 13.56 -8.68 -24.68
CA ALA A 231 14.39 -9.40 -23.72
C ALA A 231 14.35 -8.68 -22.36
N VAL A 232 13.99 -9.39 -21.30
CA VAL A 232 13.97 -8.89 -19.92
C VAL A 232 15.12 -9.51 -19.15
N ASP A 233 16.14 -8.70 -18.88
CA ASP A 233 17.30 -9.12 -18.11
C ASP A 233 16.95 -9.08 -16.61
N THR A 234 17.24 -10.16 -15.90
CA THR A 234 16.91 -10.33 -14.48
C THR A 234 18.12 -10.77 -13.66
N ARG A 235 18.02 -10.56 -12.35
CA ARG A 235 18.92 -11.15 -11.36
C ARG A 235 18.14 -11.80 -10.22
N ARG A 236 18.72 -12.83 -9.63
CA ARG A 236 18.26 -13.41 -8.37
C ARG A 236 18.29 -12.36 -7.28
N THR A 237 17.17 -12.11 -6.62
CA THR A 237 17.12 -11.17 -5.49
C THR A 237 17.99 -11.68 -4.35
N GLY A 238 18.92 -10.83 -3.87
CA GLY A 238 19.87 -11.21 -2.83
C GLY A 238 21.00 -12.14 -3.29
N GLY A 239 21.11 -12.41 -4.60
CA GLY A 239 22.18 -13.22 -5.19
C GLY A 239 22.81 -12.55 -6.42
N ARG A 240 23.72 -13.28 -7.08
CA ARG A 240 24.44 -12.81 -8.29
C ARG A 240 23.99 -13.51 -9.58
N SER A 241 23.25 -14.60 -9.49
CA SER A 241 22.73 -15.33 -10.65
C SER A 241 21.88 -14.40 -11.52
N ARG A 242 22.10 -14.46 -12.84
CA ARG A 242 21.40 -13.69 -13.86
C ARG A 242 20.67 -14.64 -14.80
N ARG A 243 19.55 -14.17 -15.32
CA ARG A 243 18.77 -14.87 -16.35
C ARG A 243 18.08 -13.84 -17.22
N THR A 244 17.97 -14.11 -18.50
CA THR A 244 17.16 -13.32 -19.43
C THR A 244 15.92 -14.12 -19.80
N PHE A 245 14.77 -13.45 -19.80
CA PHE A 245 13.52 -13.99 -20.31
C PHE A 245 13.16 -13.25 -21.59
N THR A 246 12.51 -13.92 -22.52
CA THR A 246 12.03 -13.36 -23.79
C THR A 246 10.51 -13.37 -23.84
N ALA A 247 9.90 -12.27 -24.26
CA ALA A 247 8.45 -12.19 -24.41
C ALA A 247 8.02 -11.28 -25.55
N SER A 248 6.88 -11.58 -26.17
CA SER A 248 6.32 -10.71 -27.22
C SER A 248 5.86 -9.37 -26.64
N GLN A 249 5.28 -9.37 -25.43
CA GLN A 249 4.89 -8.15 -24.72
C GLN A 249 5.40 -8.15 -23.27
N VAL A 250 5.65 -6.94 -22.74
CA VAL A 250 6.08 -6.73 -21.35
C VAL A 250 5.17 -5.73 -20.67
N VAL A 251 4.62 -6.09 -19.51
CA VAL A 251 3.78 -5.19 -18.69
C VAL A 251 4.52 -4.78 -17.43
N PHE A 252 4.71 -3.48 -17.24
CA PHE A 252 5.37 -2.92 -16.04
C PHE A 252 4.37 -2.72 -14.90
N SER A 253 4.45 -3.56 -13.86
CA SER A 253 3.62 -3.48 -12.66
C SER A 253 4.42 -3.53 -11.34
N ALA A 254 5.63 -2.96 -11.35
CA ALA A 254 6.60 -3.04 -10.25
C ALA A 254 6.33 -2.01 -9.13
N ALA A 255 5.05 -1.68 -8.89
CA ALA A 255 4.58 -0.52 -8.13
C ALA A 255 5.07 0.83 -8.70
N ALA A 256 4.48 1.94 -8.23
CA ALA A 256 4.81 3.28 -8.72
C ALA A 256 6.32 3.56 -8.73
N LEU A 257 7.01 3.31 -7.61
CA LEU A 257 8.43 3.59 -7.51
C LEU A 257 9.32 2.59 -8.29
N GLY A 258 8.97 1.31 -8.31
CA GLY A 258 9.79 0.30 -9.00
C GLY A 258 9.71 0.44 -10.51
N THR A 259 8.51 0.67 -11.05
CA THR A 259 8.31 0.94 -12.48
C THR A 259 9.05 2.20 -12.90
N GLN A 260 8.91 3.31 -12.15
CA GLN A 260 9.58 4.57 -12.48
C GLN A 260 11.10 4.42 -12.44
N ARG A 261 11.68 3.77 -11.42
CA ARG A 261 13.13 3.54 -11.34
C ARG A 261 13.67 2.73 -12.52
N LEU A 262 12.93 1.71 -12.95
CA LEU A 262 13.35 0.85 -14.05
C LEU A 262 13.28 1.63 -15.38
N LEU A 263 12.16 2.30 -15.65
CA LEU A 263 11.96 3.09 -16.88
C LEU A 263 12.94 4.27 -16.98
N HIS A 264 13.15 5.02 -15.89
CA HIS A 264 14.12 6.13 -15.88
C HIS A 264 15.53 5.64 -16.18
N ARG A 265 15.96 4.55 -15.54
CA ARG A 265 17.26 3.95 -15.82
C ARG A 265 17.39 3.60 -17.30
N MET A 266 16.42 2.89 -17.87
CA MET A 266 16.48 2.44 -19.26
C MET A 266 16.45 3.60 -20.26
N ARG A 267 15.75 4.70 -19.95
CA ARG A 267 15.83 5.93 -20.73
C ARG A 267 17.24 6.53 -20.65
N ASP A 268 17.74 6.75 -19.44
CA ASP A 268 18.99 7.47 -19.19
C ASP A 268 20.22 6.68 -19.67
N THR A 269 20.15 5.34 -19.72
CA THR A 269 21.21 4.47 -20.28
C THR A 269 21.03 4.18 -21.77
N GLY A 270 20.04 4.77 -22.45
CA GLY A 270 19.79 4.56 -23.88
C GLY A 270 19.24 3.18 -24.25
N THR A 271 18.79 2.38 -23.28
CA THR A 271 18.19 1.06 -23.49
C THR A 271 16.79 1.14 -24.10
N LEU A 272 16.00 2.12 -23.67
CA LEU A 272 14.71 2.49 -24.25
C LEU A 272 14.72 4.01 -24.53
N PRO A 273 15.44 4.46 -25.58
CA PRO A 273 15.69 5.88 -25.83
C PRO A 273 14.44 6.64 -26.26
N ALA A 274 13.44 5.95 -26.82
CA ALA A 274 12.17 6.52 -27.27
C ALA A 274 11.16 6.78 -26.12
N LEU A 275 11.51 6.54 -24.86
CA LEU A 275 10.62 6.83 -23.74
C LEU A 275 10.34 8.33 -23.65
N SER A 276 9.05 8.68 -23.56
CA SER A 276 8.59 10.06 -23.50
C SER A 276 9.31 10.88 -22.41
N PRO A 277 9.64 12.16 -22.67
CA PRO A 277 10.16 13.07 -21.65
C PRO A 277 9.14 13.33 -20.52
N ARG A 278 7.87 12.93 -20.69
CA ARG A 278 6.85 13.03 -19.64
C ARG A 278 7.00 11.98 -18.53
N LEU A 279 7.90 11.01 -18.67
CA LEU A 279 8.16 10.01 -17.64
C LEU A 279 8.53 10.69 -16.30
N GLY A 280 7.77 10.36 -15.25
CA GLY A 280 7.96 10.89 -13.89
C GLY A 280 7.20 12.19 -13.59
N LEU A 281 6.54 12.81 -14.58
CA LEU A 281 5.70 13.99 -14.33
C LEU A 281 4.47 13.63 -13.47
N LEU A 282 4.01 14.60 -12.68
CA LEU A 282 2.83 14.49 -11.80
C LEU A 282 2.88 13.34 -10.78
N ALA A 283 4.06 12.90 -10.37
CA ALA A 283 4.18 11.94 -9.28
C ALA A 283 3.57 12.50 -7.98
N ARG A 284 2.61 11.76 -7.39
CA ARG A 284 1.92 12.10 -6.14
C ARG A 284 2.15 11.04 -5.06
N THR A 285 2.11 11.45 -3.80
CA THR A 285 2.21 10.57 -2.62
C THR A 285 0.84 10.24 -2.02
N ASN A 286 -0.24 10.56 -2.72
CA ASN A 286 -1.61 10.52 -2.22
C ASN A 286 -1.84 11.47 -1.00
N SER A 287 -0.88 12.34 -0.67
CA SER A 287 -1.01 13.39 0.38
C SER A 287 -1.38 12.87 1.78
N GLU A 288 -0.81 11.73 2.14
CA GLU A 288 -1.05 11.06 3.43
C GLU A 288 -0.22 11.65 4.57
N ALA A 289 -0.86 11.87 5.73
CA ALA A 289 -0.20 12.16 7.00
C ALA A 289 -0.62 11.13 8.07
N ILE A 290 0.36 10.53 8.75
CA ILE A 290 0.13 9.56 9.83
C ILE A 290 0.46 10.24 11.16
N LEU A 291 -0.56 10.42 11.99
CA LEU A 291 -0.47 11.00 13.33
C LEU A 291 -0.64 9.92 14.38
N ALA A 292 0.14 9.95 15.46
CA ALA A 292 -0.02 9.02 16.57
C ALA A 292 -0.83 9.68 17.69
N ALA A 293 -2.01 9.14 18.01
CA ALA A 293 -2.75 9.51 19.22
C ALA A 293 -2.65 8.41 20.26
N ARG A 294 -2.32 8.77 21.49
CA ARG A 294 -2.06 7.82 22.57
C ARG A 294 -2.98 8.07 23.75
N SER A 295 -3.66 7.02 24.20
CA SER A 295 -4.42 7.07 25.45
C SER A 295 -3.47 7.09 26.65
N LEU A 296 -3.77 7.97 27.60
CA LEU A 296 -3.12 8.03 28.91
C LEU A 296 -3.80 7.12 29.94
N ARG A 297 -5.02 6.64 29.66
CA ARG A 297 -5.80 5.79 30.57
C ARG A 297 -5.17 4.40 30.66
N PRO A 298 -4.82 3.91 31.88
CA PRO A 298 -4.40 2.53 32.08
C PRO A 298 -5.41 1.53 31.51
N GLY A 299 -4.95 0.36 31.06
CA GLY A 299 -5.82 -0.71 30.55
C GLY A 299 -6.36 -0.54 29.12
N THR A 300 -6.24 0.63 28.50
CA THR A 300 -6.70 0.84 27.10
C THR A 300 -5.95 -0.08 26.11
N ASP A 301 -6.69 -0.77 25.24
CA ASP A 301 -6.15 -1.59 24.16
C ASP A 301 -6.82 -1.25 22.80
N TYR A 302 -6.08 -0.58 21.92
CA TYR A 302 -6.53 -0.24 20.56
C TYR A 302 -6.18 -1.31 19.51
N THR A 303 -5.64 -2.47 19.90
CA THR A 303 -5.19 -3.49 18.93
C THR A 303 -6.31 -4.32 18.30
N ARG A 304 -7.52 -4.33 18.91
CA ARG A 304 -8.67 -5.09 18.40
C ARG A 304 -9.29 -4.39 17.18
N GLY A 305 -9.59 -5.17 16.15
CA GLY A 305 -10.22 -4.74 14.90
C GLY A 305 -9.45 -5.21 13.67
N VAL A 306 -9.96 -4.90 12.48
CA VAL A 306 -9.12 -4.78 11.28
C VAL A 306 -8.22 -3.53 11.41
N ALA A 307 -7.22 -3.38 10.53
CA ALA A 307 -6.29 -2.25 10.64
C ALA A 307 -7.01 -0.88 10.62
N ILE A 308 -8.02 -0.72 9.75
CA ILE A 308 -8.84 0.49 9.64
C ILE A 308 -10.31 0.08 9.64
N THR A 309 -11.08 0.56 10.62
CA THR A 309 -12.46 0.09 10.91
C THR A 309 -13.55 1.07 10.54
N SER A 310 -13.26 2.37 10.59
CA SER A 310 -14.19 3.45 10.27
C SER A 310 -13.46 4.65 9.67
N SER A 311 -14.22 5.67 9.29
CA SER A 311 -13.68 6.94 8.85
C SER A 311 -14.68 8.09 9.01
N ILE A 312 -14.19 9.32 8.94
CA ILE A 312 -14.99 10.55 8.85
C ILE A 312 -14.45 11.46 7.76
N HIS A 313 -15.26 12.40 7.30
CA HIS A 313 -14.85 13.45 6.35
C HIS A 313 -15.07 14.82 6.99
N PRO A 314 -14.05 15.42 7.62
CA PRO A 314 -14.19 16.73 8.26
C PRO A 314 -14.56 17.85 7.29
N ASP A 315 -14.19 17.70 6.02
CA ASP A 315 -14.51 18.61 4.94
C ASP A 315 -14.49 17.84 3.61
N ALA A 316 -14.72 18.51 2.49
CA ALA A 316 -14.82 17.90 1.16
C ALA A 316 -13.52 17.24 0.66
N VAL A 317 -12.37 17.56 1.26
CA VAL A 317 -11.05 17.09 0.81
C VAL A 317 -10.28 16.35 1.90
N THR A 318 -10.71 16.38 3.15
CA THR A 318 -10.06 15.70 4.27
C THR A 318 -10.78 14.39 4.58
N HIS A 319 -10.03 13.29 4.64
CA HIS A 319 -10.55 11.99 5.09
C HIS A 319 -9.69 11.46 6.24
N VAL A 320 -10.33 11.07 7.34
CA VAL A 320 -9.63 10.65 8.57
C VAL A 320 -10.02 9.22 8.93
N GLU A 321 -9.00 8.39 9.17
CA GLU A 321 -9.13 6.96 9.45
C GLU A 321 -8.37 6.58 10.74
N PRO A 322 -8.96 5.82 11.68
CA PRO A 322 -8.23 5.21 12.78
C PRO A 322 -7.48 3.98 12.29
N VAL A 323 -6.16 4.04 12.27
CA VAL A 323 -5.25 2.95 11.89
C VAL A 323 -4.66 2.30 13.14
N ARG A 324 -4.58 0.98 13.16
CA ARG A 324 -3.89 0.24 14.24
C ARG A 324 -2.98 -0.85 13.72
N TYR A 325 -2.08 -1.28 14.60
CA TYR A 325 -1.24 -2.46 14.42
C TYR A 325 -1.58 -3.49 15.48
N GLY A 326 -1.44 -4.78 15.14
CA GLY A 326 -1.66 -5.88 16.06
C GLY A 326 -0.70 -5.87 17.26
N ARG A 327 -1.07 -6.64 18.29
CA ARG A 327 -0.33 -6.71 19.55
C ARG A 327 1.14 -7.11 19.33
N GLY A 328 2.07 -6.27 19.78
CA GLY A 328 3.52 -6.52 19.71
C GLY A 328 4.23 -5.87 18.52
N SER A 329 3.49 -5.30 17.58
CA SER A 329 4.04 -4.60 16.39
C SER A 329 4.46 -3.15 16.70
N ASN A 330 5.44 -3.00 17.59
CA ASN A 330 5.87 -1.69 18.10
C ASN A 330 6.94 -0.99 17.26
N LEU A 331 7.47 -1.63 16.20
CA LEU A 331 8.59 -1.07 15.42
C LEU A 331 8.21 0.26 14.75
N MET A 332 6.97 0.38 14.29
CA MET A 332 6.46 1.62 13.69
C MET A 332 6.44 2.80 14.67
N GLY A 333 6.38 2.53 15.98
CA GLY A 333 6.50 3.57 17.01
C GLY A 333 7.87 4.25 17.04
N LEU A 334 8.92 3.61 16.51
CA LEU A 334 10.25 4.23 16.38
C LEU A 334 10.32 5.27 15.26
N LEU A 335 9.37 5.24 14.31
CA LEU A 335 9.27 6.22 13.24
C LEU A 335 8.41 7.44 13.63
N ALA A 336 7.75 7.40 14.79
CA ALA A 336 7.02 8.54 15.29
C ALA A 336 7.99 9.70 15.59
N THR A 337 7.50 10.92 15.61
CA THR A 337 8.22 12.06 16.17
C THR A 337 7.20 13.03 16.76
N VAL A 338 7.65 14.04 17.50
CA VAL A 338 6.77 15.11 17.98
C VAL A 338 6.31 15.96 16.80
N LEU A 339 5.02 16.31 16.81
CA LEU A 339 4.47 17.26 15.87
C LEU A 339 4.75 18.67 16.43
N VAL A 340 5.45 19.48 15.66
CA VAL A 340 5.76 20.88 16.02
C VAL A 340 5.39 21.80 14.87
N ASP A 341 4.78 22.93 15.20
CA ASP A 341 4.50 23.98 14.22
C ASP A 341 5.80 24.63 13.74
N GLY A 342 5.79 25.11 12.50
CA GLY A 342 6.90 25.90 11.98
C GLY A 342 6.95 27.27 12.68
N SER A 343 8.15 27.75 13.00
CA SER A 343 8.36 29.11 13.53
C SER A 343 9.40 29.81 12.65
N PRO A 344 9.11 31.02 12.13
CA PRO A 344 10.05 31.78 11.32
C PRO A 344 11.43 31.92 12.00
N GLY A 345 12.51 31.78 11.23
CA GLY A 345 13.88 31.84 11.75
C GLY A 345 14.35 30.64 12.57
N ARG A 346 13.50 29.63 12.83
CA ARG A 346 13.87 28.44 13.61
C ARG A 346 13.83 27.16 12.78
N ARG A 347 14.90 26.38 12.84
CA ARG A 347 14.95 25.06 12.20
C ARG A 347 13.99 24.09 12.90
N ARG A 348 13.11 23.42 12.15
CA ARG A 348 12.10 22.48 12.67
C ARG A 348 12.65 21.40 13.60
N TRP A 349 13.86 20.89 13.34
CA TRP A 349 14.48 19.88 14.21
C TRP A 349 14.83 20.43 15.60
N VAL A 350 15.15 21.72 15.73
CA VAL A 350 15.40 22.37 17.03
C VAL A 350 14.11 22.46 17.83
N LEU A 351 13.01 22.86 17.18
CA LEU A 351 11.68 22.86 17.80
C LEU A 351 11.28 21.45 18.24
N GLY A 352 11.54 20.45 17.39
CA GLY A 352 11.29 19.04 17.71
C GLY A 352 12.10 18.54 18.90
N LEU A 353 13.40 18.85 18.99
CA LEU A 353 14.21 18.49 20.16
C LEU A 353 13.70 19.17 21.43
N ARG A 354 13.40 20.47 21.36
CA ARG A 354 12.82 21.20 22.50
C ARG A 354 11.54 20.55 23.00
N GLU A 355 10.65 20.14 22.09
CA GLU A 355 9.39 19.51 22.45
C GLU A 355 9.57 18.08 22.96
N LEU A 356 10.55 17.33 22.43
CA LEU A 356 10.94 16.01 22.94
C LEU A 356 11.46 16.07 24.37
N PHE A 357 12.26 17.11 24.69
CA PHE A 357 12.87 17.31 26.00
C PHE A 357 12.03 18.18 26.94
N SER A 358 10.88 18.69 26.50
CA SER A 358 9.92 19.34 27.40
C SER A 358 9.38 18.27 28.37
N GLY A 359 9.36 18.59 29.67
CA GLY A 359 9.14 17.60 30.74
C GLY A 359 7.82 16.81 30.66
N ARG A 360 6.83 17.30 29.90
CA ARG A 360 5.57 16.60 29.66
C ARG A 360 5.71 15.44 28.66
N THR A 361 6.69 15.46 27.77
CA THR A 361 6.82 14.53 26.62
C THR A 361 7.98 13.55 26.79
N ALA A 362 9.09 13.98 27.41
CA ALA A 362 10.33 13.21 27.57
C ALA A 362 10.12 11.82 28.24
N GLY A 363 9.43 11.76 29.38
CA GLY A 363 9.12 10.49 30.07
C GLY A 363 8.03 9.64 29.40
N ARG A 364 7.31 10.20 28.42
CA ARG A 364 6.19 9.53 27.73
C ARG A 364 6.65 8.77 26.49
N TRP A 365 7.72 9.24 25.84
CA TRP A 365 8.35 8.67 24.65
C TRP A 365 9.06 7.32 24.92
N ILE A 366 9.75 7.21 26.05
CA ILE A 366 10.63 6.08 26.40
C ILE A 366 9.87 4.74 26.62
N ARG A 367 8.53 4.75 26.73
CA ARG A 367 7.72 3.53 26.95
C ARG A 367 7.31 2.82 25.64
N GLY A 368 8.28 2.48 24.79
CA GLY A 368 8.07 1.79 23.51
C GLY A 368 7.54 0.34 23.60
N ARG A 369 7.58 -0.30 24.79
CA ARG A 369 7.17 -1.72 24.96
C ARG A 369 5.67 -1.98 24.75
N ARG A 370 4.80 -0.96 24.78
CA ARG A 370 3.32 -1.08 24.61
C ARG A 370 2.73 -0.11 23.59
N TRP A 371 3.51 0.36 22.62
CA TRP A 371 3.06 1.36 21.64
C TRP A 371 1.79 0.93 20.90
N ALA A 372 1.77 -0.25 20.28
CA ALA A 372 0.60 -0.73 19.52
C ALA A 372 -0.68 -0.86 20.38
N ARG A 373 -0.55 -1.11 21.68
CA ARG A 373 -1.69 -1.20 22.62
C ARG A 373 -2.25 0.16 23.02
N ARG A 374 -1.37 1.15 23.22
CA ARG A 374 -1.73 2.46 23.75
C ARG A 374 -2.01 3.51 22.68
N THR A 375 -1.55 3.26 21.45
CA THR A 375 -1.62 4.21 20.34
C THR A 375 -2.63 3.75 19.31
N GLY A 376 -3.61 4.59 19.02
CA GLY A 376 -4.32 4.58 17.73
C GLY A 376 -3.57 5.53 16.79
N GLY A 377 -3.24 5.09 15.59
CA GLY A 377 -2.83 6.01 14.53
C GLY A 377 -4.06 6.70 13.98
N TRP A 378 -3.99 8.00 13.71
CA TRP A 378 -4.93 8.69 12.83
C TRP A 378 -4.23 8.92 11.51
N ARG A 379 -4.84 8.45 10.44
CA ARG A 379 -4.35 8.70 9.09
C ARG A 379 -5.25 9.74 8.45
N ARG A 380 -4.64 10.85 8.06
CA ARG A 380 -5.29 11.96 7.39
C ARG A 380 -4.90 11.93 5.91
N TRP A 381 -5.90 11.88 5.05
CA TRP A 381 -5.79 12.17 3.64
C TRP A 381 -6.15 13.63 3.38
N LEU A 382 -5.45 14.24 2.43
CA LEU A 382 -5.91 15.43 1.73
C LEU A 382 -6.10 15.05 0.27
N LEU A 383 -7.35 14.93 -0.19
CA LEU A 383 -7.74 14.87 -1.60
C LEU A 383 -7.53 16.25 -2.23
N ASP A 384 -6.27 16.70 -2.29
CA ASP A 384 -5.94 17.94 -2.98
C ASP A 384 -5.76 17.66 -4.48
N VAL A 385 -6.89 17.73 -5.18
CA VAL A 385 -6.99 17.64 -6.64
C VAL A 385 -6.50 18.95 -7.31
N ARG A 386 -6.20 20.01 -6.54
CA ARG A 386 -5.90 21.37 -7.07
C ARG A 386 -4.46 21.84 -6.92
N SER A 387 -3.53 20.98 -6.51
CA SER A 387 -2.11 21.32 -6.39
C SER A 387 -1.38 21.35 -7.76
N SER A 388 -1.75 22.30 -8.62
CA SER A 388 -0.97 22.72 -9.80
C SER A 388 -0.84 24.24 -10.00
N ARG A 389 -1.41 25.08 -9.11
CA ARG A 389 -1.41 26.55 -9.30
C ARG A 389 -0.72 27.41 -8.24
N ARG A 390 0.15 26.86 -7.39
CA ARG A 390 1.05 27.70 -6.56
C ARG A 390 2.51 27.31 -6.75
N LYS A 391 3.09 27.77 -7.85
CA LYS A 391 4.51 28.13 -7.94
C LYS A 391 4.60 29.55 -8.50
N HIS A 392 5.37 30.37 -7.78
CA HIS A 392 5.91 31.68 -8.17
C HIS A 392 4.90 32.81 -8.43
N ARG A 393 4.51 33.49 -7.36
CA ARG A 393 4.42 34.95 -7.34
C ARG A 393 4.83 35.47 -5.96
N GLU A 394 6.10 35.82 -5.84
CA GLU A 394 6.58 36.96 -5.08
C GLU A 394 7.96 37.33 -5.65
N PRO A 395 8.07 38.45 -6.39
CA PRO A 395 9.33 39.13 -6.65
C PRO A 395 9.56 40.24 -5.61
N CYS A 396 10.78 40.80 -5.61
CA CYS A 396 11.29 41.94 -4.84
C CYS A 396 11.85 41.56 -3.45
N GLY A 397 13.07 41.93 -3.04
CA GLY A 397 14.06 42.84 -3.60
C GLY A 397 14.86 43.46 -2.43
N CYS A 398 16.17 43.60 -2.60
CA CYS A 398 17.11 44.52 -1.93
C CYS A 398 17.05 44.70 -0.39
N HIS A 399 18.00 44.13 0.34
CA HIS A 399 19.28 44.75 0.74
C HIS A 399 20.12 43.74 1.54
#